data_AF-A0A2G9RC79-F1
#
_entry.id   AF-A0A2G9RC79-F1
#
_cell.length_a   1.000
_cell.length_b   1.000
_cell.length_c   1.000
_cell.angle_alpha   90.00
_cell.angle_beta   90.00
_cell.angle_gamma   90.00
#
_symmetry.space_group_name_H-M   'P 1'
#
loop_
_entity.id
_entity.type
_entity.pdbx_description
1 polymer ?
#
loop_
_entity_poly.entity_id
_entity_poly.type
_entity_poly.pdbx_seq_one_letter_code
_entity_poly.pdbx_strand_id
1 'polypeptide(L)'
;GCPHPLQLDSVLSSSLLSEVDPFTFSPLSTIYQIIYVWSGSQSNMMEKNRARDLAYQIRDSERRGAAKVEILQEGEEPEEMVKILGPRPVTLKEGSTQDDKEADEIHTRGAVLYQVSNATGEMKVTRVADGGTFRKEQLISDDCFILDTVGKLYVWKGKKANKEEREQSLATAEKFITLMKYSTKTQVQVMSEGNESPLFKQFFGNWV
;
A
#
# COMPACT_ATOMS: atom_id res chain seq x y z
N GLY A 1 6.98 -18.92 9.98
CA GLY A 1 7.10 -17.73 9.12
C GLY A 1 5.70 -17.24 8.87
N CYS A 2 5.44 -16.01 9.26
CA CYS A 2 4.13 -15.39 9.46
C CYS A 2 3.54 -14.89 8.13
N PRO A 3 2.28 -15.19 7.78
CA PRO A 3 1.69 -14.59 6.58
C PRO A 3 1.12 -13.19 6.81
N HIS A 4 1.14 -12.38 5.75
CA HIS A 4 0.58 -11.03 5.70
C HIS A 4 -0.91 -11.07 5.31
N PRO A 5 -1.79 -10.29 5.97
CA PRO A 5 -3.20 -10.26 5.61
C PRO A 5 -3.36 -9.64 4.21
N LEU A 6 -3.92 -10.42 3.28
CA LEU A 6 -4.34 -9.95 1.97
C LEU A 6 -5.32 -8.79 2.13
N GLN A 7 -4.97 -7.66 1.53
CA GLN A 7 -5.71 -6.40 1.58
C GLN A 7 -7.02 -6.52 0.79
N LEU A 8 -8.14 -6.31 1.47
CA LEU A 8 -9.40 -5.93 0.84
C LEU A 8 -9.25 -4.49 0.33
N ASP A 9 -8.83 -4.33 -0.93
CA ASP A 9 -8.81 -3.03 -1.58
C ASP A 9 -10.11 -2.74 -2.34
N SER A 10 -10.54 -1.47 -2.20
CA SER A 10 -11.59 -0.72 -2.93
C SER A 10 -13.01 -0.74 -2.35
N VAL A 11 -13.43 0.38 -1.75
CA VAL A 11 -14.35 1.44 -2.27
C VAL A 11 -14.09 2.69 -1.40
N LEU A 12 -13.64 3.83 -1.91
CA LEU A 12 -14.42 4.85 -2.64
C LEU A 12 -13.48 5.65 -3.56
N SER A 13 -13.93 5.95 -4.79
CA SER A 13 -13.22 6.77 -5.77
C SER A 13 -13.99 8.07 -6.08
N SER A 14 -13.19 9.11 -6.32
CA SER A 14 -13.39 10.22 -7.26
C SER A 14 -14.46 11.28 -6.95
N SER A 15 -14.02 12.39 -6.37
CA SER A 15 -14.14 13.72 -7.02
C SER A 15 -13.40 14.79 -6.21
N LEU A 16 -12.86 15.80 -6.92
CA LEU A 16 -12.19 17.01 -6.43
C LEU A 16 -10.65 16.95 -6.34
N LEU A 17 -10.01 16.90 -7.50
CA LEU A 17 -8.86 17.77 -7.76
C LEU A 17 -9.41 19.06 -8.39
N SER A 18 -9.09 20.22 -7.82
CA SER A 18 -8.89 21.45 -8.59
C SER A 18 -8.00 22.42 -7.79
N GLU A 19 -7.23 23.17 -8.56
CA GLU A 19 -6.04 23.96 -8.23
C GLU A 19 -6.30 25.20 -7.34
N VAL A 20 -5.21 25.93 -7.07
CA VAL A 20 -5.04 27.33 -6.62
C VAL A 20 -5.05 27.67 -5.11
N ASP A 21 -3.83 27.88 -4.60
CA ASP A 21 -3.33 29.04 -3.80
C ASP A 21 -4.04 29.49 -2.48
N PRO A 22 -3.39 30.35 -1.67
CA PRO A 22 -3.41 30.28 -0.21
C PRO A 22 -4.62 30.95 0.44
N PHE A 23 -4.97 30.45 1.63
CA PHE A 23 -6.11 30.81 2.50
C PHE A 23 -7.49 30.34 2.05
N THR A 24 -7.93 29.20 2.58
CA THR A 24 -9.31 28.98 3.02
C THR A 24 -9.35 27.99 4.19
N PHE A 25 -10.01 28.39 5.27
CA PHE A 25 -10.40 27.52 6.38
C PHE A 25 -11.57 26.66 5.90
N SER A 26 -11.43 25.34 5.89
CA SER A 26 -12.49 24.39 5.50
C SER A 26 -12.61 23.27 6.53
N PRO A 27 -13.76 23.11 7.22
CA PRO A 27 -14.03 21.99 8.10
C PRO A 27 -14.43 20.76 7.28
N LEU A 28 -13.48 20.14 6.59
CA LEU A 28 -13.69 18.88 5.86
C LEU A 28 -12.70 17.82 6.34
N SER A 29 -12.96 17.26 7.53
CA SER A 29 -12.19 16.18 8.17
C SER A 29 -12.96 14.84 8.25
N THR A 30 -13.90 14.57 7.34
CA THR A 30 -14.91 13.52 7.60
C THR A 30 -14.73 12.22 6.80
N ILE A 31 -13.79 12.11 5.86
CA ILE A 31 -13.77 10.95 4.94
C ILE A 31 -13.00 9.72 5.47
N TYR A 32 -12.50 9.72 6.71
CA TYR A 32 -11.55 8.67 7.16
C TYR A 32 -11.72 8.22 8.63
N GLN A 33 -12.95 8.00 9.08
CA GLN A 33 -13.21 7.79 10.51
C GLN A 33 -13.13 6.35 11.00
N ILE A 34 -13.27 5.31 10.17
CA ILE A 34 -13.33 3.91 10.66
C ILE A 34 -12.46 2.99 9.80
N ILE A 35 -11.64 2.16 10.46
CA ILE A 35 -10.91 1.03 9.89
C ILE A 35 -11.60 -0.24 10.39
N TYR A 36 -12.20 -1.00 9.49
CA TYR A 36 -12.81 -2.28 9.82
C TYR A 36 -11.77 -3.40 9.76
N VAL A 37 -11.67 -4.18 10.85
CA VAL A 37 -10.89 -5.40 10.94
C VAL A 37 -11.87 -6.55 10.97
N TRP A 38 -12.16 -7.11 9.81
CA TRP A 38 -13.08 -8.23 9.68
C TRP A 38 -12.35 -9.57 9.82
N SER A 39 -12.91 -10.50 10.59
CA SER A 39 -12.33 -11.83 10.80
C SER A 39 -13.34 -12.93 10.50
N GLY A 40 -12.92 -13.91 9.70
CA GLY A 40 -13.70 -15.11 9.43
C GLY A 40 -13.87 -15.97 10.69
N SER A 41 -14.94 -16.74 10.72
CA SER A 41 -15.22 -17.71 11.79
C SER A 41 -14.07 -18.71 12.00
N GLN A 42 -13.36 -19.06 10.92
CA GLN A 42 -12.24 -20.00 10.93
C GLN A 42 -10.85 -19.33 11.10
N SER A 43 -10.77 -18.00 11.14
CA SER A 43 -9.48 -17.31 11.32
C SER A 43 -8.89 -17.59 12.70
N ASN A 44 -7.60 -17.92 12.75
CA ASN A 44 -6.93 -18.25 14.00
C ASN A 44 -6.58 -16.98 14.81
N MET A 45 -6.25 -17.17 16.09
CA MET A 45 -5.96 -16.06 17.01
C MET A 45 -4.76 -15.20 16.55
N MET A 46 -3.79 -15.81 15.88
CA MET A 46 -2.59 -15.12 15.44
C MET A 46 -2.88 -14.18 14.26
N GLU A 47 -3.68 -14.63 13.29
CA GLU A 47 -4.18 -13.81 12.18
C GLU A 47 -5.02 -12.64 12.67
N LYS A 48 -5.98 -12.93 13.58
CA LYS A 48 -6.84 -11.90 14.20
C LYS A 48 -6.01 -10.81 14.87
N ASN A 49 -4.98 -11.20 15.63
CA ASN A 49 -4.10 -10.25 16.30
C ASN A 49 -3.25 -9.44 15.30
N ARG A 50 -2.68 -10.07 14.26
CA ARG A 50 -1.91 -9.35 13.23
C ARG A 50 -2.75 -8.33 12.47
N ALA A 51 -3.95 -8.71 12.05
CA ALA A 51 -4.85 -7.81 11.33
C ALA A 51 -5.20 -6.59 12.20
N ARG A 52 -5.45 -6.81 13.49
CA ARG A 52 -5.69 -5.74 14.46
C ARG A 52 -4.46 -4.83 14.65
N ASP A 53 -3.28 -5.41 14.85
CA ASP A 53 -2.06 -4.65 15.07
C ASP A 53 -1.71 -3.78 13.85
N LEU A 54 -1.88 -4.34 12.64
CA LEU A 54 -1.74 -3.60 11.39
C LEU A 54 -2.74 -2.45 11.29
N ALA A 55 -4.01 -2.68 11.64
CA ALA A 55 -5.03 -1.64 11.62
C ALA A 55 -4.72 -0.48 12.58
N TYR A 56 -4.21 -0.78 13.78
CA TYR A 56 -3.73 0.25 14.70
C TYR A 56 -2.50 0.98 14.18
N GLN A 57 -1.58 0.26 13.52
CA GLN A 57 -0.42 0.89 12.92
C GLN A 57 -0.82 1.85 11.78
N ILE A 58 -1.79 1.49 10.94
CA ILE A 58 -2.36 2.36 9.90
C ILE A 58 -3.07 3.55 10.53
N ARG A 59 -3.87 3.33 11.58
CA ARG A 59 -4.52 4.41 12.34
C ARG A 59 -3.49 5.45 12.80
N ASP A 60 -2.42 5.00 13.43
CA ASP A 60 -1.47 5.90 14.08
C ASP A 60 -0.51 6.55 13.08
N SER A 61 -0.01 5.79 12.10
CA SER A 61 0.97 6.29 11.13
C SER A 61 0.34 7.07 9.98
N GLU A 62 -0.74 6.56 9.39
CA GLU A 62 -1.33 7.15 8.17
C GLU A 62 -2.48 8.09 8.50
N ARG A 63 -3.29 7.76 9.51
CA ARG A 63 -4.45 8.55 9.93
C ARG A 63 -4.19 9.44 11.15
N ARG A 64 -2.93 9.52 11.62
CA ARG A 64 -2.49 10.35 12.76
C ARG A 64 -3.34 10.15 14.03
N GLY A 65 -3.81 8.92 14.26
CA GLY A 65 -4.66 8.57 15.39
C GLY A 65 -6.14 8.97 15.24
N ALA A 66 -6.53 9.64 14.15
CA ALA A 66 -7.88 10.22 14.00
C ALA A 66 -8.95 9.20 13.55
N ALA A 67 -8.55 7.98 13.18
CA ALA A 67 -9.49 6.92 12.80
C ALA A 67 -9.83 6.00 13.99
N LYS A 68 -11.06 5.50 14.05
CA LYS A 68 -11.51 4.43 14.94
C LYS A 68 -11.17 3.08 14.29
N VAL A 69 -10.77 2.08 15.10
CA VAL A 69 -10.64 0.70 14.64
C VAL A 69 -11.84 -0.08 15.17
N GLU A 70 -12.57 -0.76 14.29
CA GLU A 70 -13.70 -1.62 14.64
C GLU A 70 -13.39 -3.06 14.23
N ILE A 71 -13.47 -3.98 15.20
CA ILE A 71 -13.25 -5.41 14.96
C ILE A 71 -14.62 -6.04 14.72
N LEU A 72 -14.76 -6.68 13.56
CA LEU A 72 -15.99 -7.34 13.14
C LEU A 72 -15.73 -8.83 12.97
N GLN A 73 -16.69 -9.65 13.37
CA GLN A 73 -16.71 -11.06 13.05
C GLN A 73 -17.57 -11.33 11.83
N GLU A 74 -17.40 -12.51 11.26
CA GLU A 74 -18.29 -13.04 10.25
C GLU A 74 -19.76 -12.98 10.69
N GLY A 75 -20.60 -12.33 9.87
CA GLY A 75 -22.01 -12.09 10.15
C GLY A 75 -22.31 -10.78 10.89
N GLU A 76 -21.30 -10.04 11.34
CA GLU A 76 -21.45 -8.74 12.01
C GLU A 76 -21.20 -7.56 11.05
N GLU A 77 -21.22 -7.78 9.73
CA GLU A 77 -20.90 -6.76 8.75
C GLU A 77 -21.95 -5.61 8.74
N PRO A 78 -21.55 -4.34 8.97
CA PRO A 78 -22.48 -3.22 8.88
C PRO A 78 -23.04 -3.05 7.47
N GLU A 79 -24.26 -2.53 7.35
CA GLU A 79 -24.89 -2.30 6.04
C GLU A 79 -24.02 -1.47 5.08
N GLU A 80 -23.32 -0.46 5.59
CA GLU A 80 -22.41 0.36 4.78
C GLU A 80 -21.25 -0.45 4.18
N MET A 81 -20.72 -1.42 4.93
CA MET A 81 -19.68 -2.34 4.43
C MET A 81 -20.26 -3.25 3.34
N VAL A 82 -21.47 -3.77 3.52
CA VAL A 82 -22.14 -4.63 2.54
C VAL A 82 -22.51 -3.87 1.26
N LYS A 83 -22.93 -2.60 1.37
CA LYS A 83 -23.19 -1.72 0.21
C LYS A 83 -21.93 -1.51 -0.63
N ILE A 84 -20.78 -1.42 0.04
CA ILE A 84 -19.47 -1.16 -0.56
C ILE A 84 -18.89 -2.44 -1.19
N LEU A 85 -18.80 -3.52 -0.43
CA LEU A 85 -18.15 -4.78 -0.86
C LEU A 85 -19.06 -5.69 -1.66
N GLY A 86 -20.38 -5.43 -1.63
CA GLY A 86 -21.40 -6.31 -2.17
C GLY A 86 -21.82 -7.41 -1.18
N PRO A 87 -22.85 -8.20 -1.53
CA PRO A 87 -23.30 -9.29 -0.69
C PRO A 87 -22.22 -10.36 -0.57
N ARG A 88 -22.09 -10.91 0.63
CA ARG A 88 -21.13 -11.98 0.90
C ARG A 88 -21.41 -13.21 0.00
N PRO A 89 -20.38 -13.79 -0.64
CA PRO A 89 -20.53 -15.06 -1.35
C PRO A 89 -20.93 -16.19 -0.38
N VAL A 90 -21.85 -17.05 -0.83
CA VAL A 90 -22.37 -18.18 -0.03
C VAL A 90 -21.28 -19.21 0.30
N THR A 91 -20.21 -19.26 -0.49
CA THR A 91 -19.07 -20.15 -0.25
C THR A 91 -17.78 -19.36 -0.33
N LEU A 92 -17.14 -19.15 0.82
CA LEU A 92 -15.73 -18.77 0.87
C LEU A 92 -14.94 -20.08 1.01
N LYS A 93 -13.90 -20.24 0.18
CA LYS A 93 -13.04 -21.41 0.23
C LYS A 93 -12.26 -21.36 1.56
N GLU A 94 -12.17 -22.50 2.25
CA GLU A 94 -11.30 -22.61 3.42
C GLU A 94 -9.85 -22.35 3.00
N GLY A 95 -9.21 -21.39 3.64
CA GLY A 95 -7.78 -21.15 3.50
C GLY A 95 -6.99 -22.14 4.35
N SER A 96 -5.81 -22.55 3.89
CA SER A 96 -4.86 -23.33 4.68
C SER A 96 -3.56 -22.57 4.86
N THR A 97 -2.82 -22.90 5.92
CA THR A 97 -1.48 -22.30 6.16
C THR A 97 -0.48 -22.55 5.03
N GLN A 98 -0.74 -23.53 4.16
CA GLN A 98 0.06 -23.80 2.98
C GLN A 98 -0.32 -22.84 1.85
N ASP A 99 -1.61 -22.64 1.62
CA ASP A 99 -2.12 -21.67 0.64
C ASP A 99 -1.67 -20.24 0.99
N ASP A 100 -1.64 -19.89 2.28
CA ASP A 100 -1.20 -18.57 2.74
C ASP A 100 0.29 -18.32 2.41
N LYS A 101 1.15 -19.32 2.63
CA LYS A 101 2.58 -19.21 2.30
C LYS A 101 2.81 -19.10 0.80
N GLU A 102 2.06 -19.88 0.02
CA GLU A 102 2.15 -19.83 -1.43
C GLU A 102 1.69 -18.47 -1.97
N ALA A 103 0.60 -17.91 -1.42
CA ALA A 103 0.12 -16.59 -1.78
C ALA A 103 1.14 -15.49 -1.45
N ASP A 104 1.73 -15.52 -0.25
CA ASP A 104 2.76 -14.55 0.15
C ASP A 104 4.03 -14.68 -0.67
N GLU A 105 4.48 -15.90 -0.96
CA GLU A 105 5.63 -16.13 -1.82
C GLU A 105 5.37 -15.64 -3.24
N ILE A 106 4.17 -15.84 -3.79
CA ILE A 106 3.80 -15.33 -5.11
C ILE A 106 3.78 -13.80 -5.11
N HIS A 107 3.17 -13.18 -4.11
CA HIS A 107 3.07 -11.73 -4.00
C HIS A 107 4.45 -11.07 -3.84
N THR A 108 5.32 -11.70 -3.05
CA THR A 108 6.69 -11.23 -2.81
C THR A 108 7.59 -11.48 -4.02
N ARG A 109 7.50 -12.65 -4.67
CA ARG A 109 8.29 -12.96 -5.89
C ARG A 109 7.95 -12.05 -7.07
N GLY A 110 6.72 -11.55 -7.13
CA GLY A 110 6.27 -10.61 -8.16
C GLY A 110 6.81 -9.18 -7.97
N ALA A 111 7.36 -8.84 -6.80
CA ALA A 111 7.76 -7.48 -6.52
C ALA A 111 9.04 -7.07 -7.28
N VAL A 112 9.04 -5.86 -7.83
CA VAL A 112 10.17 -5.29 -8.59
C VAL A 112 10.49 -3.88 -8.10
N LEU A 113 11.77 -3.62 -7.84
CA LEU A 113 12.27 -2.31 -7.44
C LEU A 113 12.97 -1.63 -8.61
N TYR A 114 12.55 -0.41 -8.91
CA TYR A 114 13.11 0.46 -9.94
C TYR A 114 13.72 1.71 -9.31
N GLN A 115 14.84 2.17 -9.84
CA GLN A 115 15.49 3.43 -9.53
C GLN A 115 15.15 4.45 -10.60
N VAL A 116 14.87 5.68 -10.20
CA VAL A 116 14.64 6.85 -11.06
C VAL A 116 15.71 7.88 -10.71
N SER A 117 16.66 8.07 -11.62
CA SER A 117 17.86 8.91 -11.39
C SER A 117 18.26 9.64 -12.65
N ASN A 118 18.74 10.88 -12.52
CA ASN A 118 19.40 11.61 -13.59
C ASN A 118 20.91 11.79 -13.36
N ALA A 119 21.53 11.04 -12.43
CA ALA A 119 22.94 11.16 -12.07
C ALA A 119 23.92 11.00 -13.26
N THR A 120 23.50 10.33 -14.34
CA THR A 120 24.30 10.20 -15.58
C THR A 120 24.19 11.40 -16.54
N GLY A 121 23.50 12.48 -16.13
CA GLY A 121 23.20 13.66 -16.97
C GLY A 121 21.90 13.54 -17.77
N GLU A 122 21.24 12.39 -17.72
CA GLU A 122 19.95 12.11 -18.37
C GLU A 122 19.09 11.26 -17.44
N MET A 123 17.78 11.51 -17.48
CA MET A 123 16.80 10.81 -16.66
C MET A 123 16.63 9.35 -17.09
N LYS A 124 16.87 8.42 -16.17
CA LYS A 124 16.81 6.98 -16.40
C LYS A 124 15.95 6.28 -15.36
N VAL A 125 15.24 5.26 -15.82
CA VAL A 125 14.48 4.32 -14.99
C VAL A 125 15.13 2.95 -15.13
N THR A 126 15.72 2.43 -14.05
CA THR A 126 16.50 1.20 -14.07
C THR A 126 15.90 0.19 -13.09
N ARG A 127 15.66 -1.04 -13.53
CA ARG A 127 15.29 -2.14 -12.61
C ARG A 127 16.51 -2.54 -11.79
N VAL A 128 16.46 -2.38 -10.47
CA VAL A 128 17.61 -2.60 -9.58
C VAL A 128 17.49 -3.89 -8.75
N ALA A 129 16.29 -4.42 -8.57
CA ALA A 129 16.08 -5.73 -7.94
C ALA A 129 14.69 -6.31 -8.25
N ASP A 130 14.55 -7.62 -7.99
CA ASP A 130 13.31 -8.36 -8.04
C ASP A 130 13.23 -9.43 -6.94
N GLY A 131 12.05 -10.03 -6.74
CA GLY A 131 11.86 -11.16 -5.85
C GLY A 131 11.51 -10.79 -4.40
N GLY A 132 11.22 -9.52 -4.11
CA GLY A 132 10.58 -9.04 -2.87
C GLY A 132 11.37 -9.22 -1.57
N THR A 133 12.66 -9.53 -1.64
CA THR A 133 13.57 -9.51 -0.48
C THR A 133 14.63 -8.42 -0.67
N PHE A 134 14.17 -7.17 -0.72
CA PHE A 134 15.05 -6.03 -0.96
C PHE A 134 15.87 -5.67 0.27
N ARG A 135 16.95 -4.93 0.07
CA ARG A 135 17.79 -4.39 1.14
C ARG A 135 17.55 -2.90 1.25
N LYS A 136 17.40 -2.38 2.46
CA LYS A 136 17.17 -0.94 2.71
C LYS A 136 18.26 -0.08 2.06
N GLU A 137 19.49 -0.58 2.01
CA GLU A 137 20.65 0.08 1.41
C GLU A 137 20.52 0.31 -0.11
N GLN A 138 19.59 -0.38 -0.78
CA GLN A 138 19.29 -0.12 -2.20
C GLN A 138 18.55 1.20 -2.40
N LEU A 139 17.86 1.70 -1.37
CA LEU A 139 17.19 3.00 -1.38
C LEU A 139 18.21 4.09 -1.07
N ILE A 140 18.94 4.55 -2.08
CA ILE A 140 19.90 5.63 -1.92
C ILE A 140 19.19 6.99 -1.84
N SER A 141 19.55 7.80 -0.84
CA SER A 141 18.90 9.08 -0.55
C SER A 141 18.98 10.11 -1.69
N ASP A 142 19.94 9.95 -2.59
CA ASP A 142 20.19 10.85 -3.71
C ASP A 142 19.23 10.65 -4.89
N ASP A 143 18.42 9.59 -4.89
CA ASP A 143 17.50 9.26 -5.99
C ASP A 143 16.06 8.97 -5.52
N CYS A 144 15.17 8.75 -6.48
CA CYS A 144 13.82 8.22 -6.23
C CYS A 144 13.70 6.76 -6.65
N PHE A 145 12.77 6.03 -6.05
CA PHE A 145 12.53 4.62 -6.32
C PHE A 145 11.06 4.33 -6.52
N ILE A 146 10.75 3.34 -7.34
CA ILE A 146 9.41 2.80 -7.55
C ILE A 146 9.43 1.32 -7.19
N LEU A 147 8.64 0.94 -6.20
CA LEU A 147 8.39 -0.46 -5.86
C LEU A 147 7.04 -0.87 -6.47
N ASP A 148 7.08 -1.83 -7.38
CA ASP A 148 5.91 -2.46 -7.97
C ASP A 148 5.65 -3.80 -7.30
N THR A 149 4.45 -3.97 -6.73
CA THR A 149 4.05 -5.20 -6.02
C THR A 149 2.86 -5.89 -6.69
N VAL A 150 2.74 -5.76 -8.01
CA VAL A 150 1.72 -6.43 -8.83
C VAL A 150 0.31 -6.13 -8.32
N GLY A 151 -0.07 -4.85 -8.38
CA GLY A 151 -1.40 -4.37 -7.93
C GLY A 151 -1.36 -3.14 -7.04
N LYS A 152 -0.17 -2.75 -6.58
CA LYS A 152 0.09 -1.47 -5.91
C LYS A 152 1.49 -0.97 -6.26
N LEU A 153 1.61 0.32 -6.43
CA LEU A 153 2.87 0.99 -6.73
C LEU A 153 3.24 1.91 -5.56
N TYR A 154 4.49 1.90 -5.16
CA TYR A 154 5.03 2.81 -4.16
C TYR A 154 6.11 3.69 -4.77
N VAL A 155 6.02 5.00 -4.58
CA VAL A 155 7.06 5.95 -4.98
C VAL A 155 7.78 6.42 -3.74
N TRP A 156 9.03 6.00 -3.57
CA TRP A 156 9.90 6.43 -2.47
C TRP A 156 10.80 7.56 -2.95
N LYS A 157 10.77 8.70 -2.24
CA LYS A 157 11.54 9.90 -2.57
C LYS A 157 12.70 10.05 -1.59
N GLY A 158 13.93 9.92 -2.09
CA GLY A 158 15.13 10.18 -1.31
C GLY A 158 15.18 11.63 -0.81
N LYS A 159 15.76 11.84 0.37
CA LYS A 159 15.89 13.19 0.97
C LYS A 159 16.70 14.14 0.10
N LYS A 160 17.69 13.62 -0.63
CA LYS A 160 18.61 14.39 -1.47
C LYS A 160 18.27 14.33 -2.97
N ALA A 161 17.31 13.50 -3.36
CA ALA A 161 16.79 13.46 -4.72
C ALA A 161 16.42 14.85 -5.24
N ASN A 162 16.69 15.12 -6.50
CA ASN A 162 16.41 16.42 -7.08
C ASN A 162 14.93 16.56 -7.50
N LYS A 163 14.53 17.76 -7.91
CA LYS A 163 13.14 18.06 -8.28
C LYS A 163 12.68 17.21 -9.47
N GLU A 164 13.54 17.08 -10.48
CA GLU A 164 13.24 16.36 -11.72
C GLU A 164 13.01 14.87 -11.45
N GLU A 165 13.83 14.23 -10.60
CA GLU A 165 13.63 12.83 -10.20
C GLU A 165 12.34 12.62 -9.41
N ARG A 166 11.97 13.56 -8.54
CA ARG A 166 10.75 13.49 -7.75
C ARG A 166 9.48 13.64 -8.59
N GLU A 167 9.53 14.46 -9.63
CA GLU A 167 8.44 14.63 -10.60
C GLU A 167 8.38 13.42 -11.54
N GLN A 168 9.53 13.01 -12.07
CA GLN A 168 9.60 11.88 -13.00
C GLN A 168 9.21 10.57 -12.34
N SER A 169 9.57 10.33 -11.08
CA SER A 169 9.22 9.08 -10.39
C SER A 169 7.71 8.89 -10.26
N LEU A 170 6.95 9.95 -9.97
CA LEU A 170 5.49 9.90 -9.96
C LEU A 170 4.93 9.64 -11.36
N ALA A 171 5.37 10.42 -12.36
CA ALA A 171 4.91 10.26 -13.74
C ALA A 171 5.24 8.86 -14.31
N THR A 172 6.39 8.29 -13.94
CA THR A 172 6.79 6.93 -14.33
C THR A 172 5.90 5.88 -13.65
N ALA A 173 5.57 6.04 -12.37
CA ALA A 173 4.66 5.12 -11.68
C ALA A 173 3.26 5.12 -12.33
N GLU A 174 2.71 6.28 -12.68
CA GLU A 174 1.43 6.36 -13.39
C GLU A 174 1.49 5.71 -14.78
N LYS A 175 2.61 5.88 -15.50
CA LYS A 175 2.85 5.21 -16.78
C LYS A 175 2.89 3.68 -16.64
N PHE A 176 3.43 3.14 -15.53
CA PHE A 176 3.45 1.70 -15.30
C PHE A 176 2.04 1.10 -15.29
N ILE A 177 1.05 1.78 -14.71
CA ILE A 177 -0.34 1.31 -14.69
C ILE A 177 -0.83 1.02 -16.12
N THR A 178 -0.56 1.93 -17.04
CA THR A 178 -0.97 1.77 -18.45
C THR A 178 -0.14 0.73 -19.18
N LEU A 179 1.19 0.79 -19.05
CA LEU A 179 2.13 -0.07 -19.78
C LEU A 179 2.01 -1.54 -19.37
N MET A 180 1.87 -1.79 -18.06
CA MET A 180 1.73 -3.13 -17.50
C MET A 180 0.28 -3.63 -17.52
N LYS A 181 -0.65 -2.83 -18.05
CA LYS A 181 -2.10 -3.12 -18.13
C LYS A 181 -2.72 -3.44 -16.78
N TYR A 182 -2.28 -2.74 -15.74
CA TYR A 182 -2.90 -2.84 -14.42
C TYR A 182 -4.27 -2.18 -14.42
N SER A 183 -5.08 -2.52 -13.42
CA SER A 183 -6.39 -1.91 -13.22
C SER A 183 -6.25 -0.40 -13.08
N THR A 184 -7.19 0.38 -13.62
CA THR A 184 -7.25 1.84 -13.39
C THR A 184 -7.47 2.21 -11.92
N LYS A 185 -7.84 1.22 -11.08
CA LYS A 185 -7.95 1.36 -9.62
C LYS A 185 -6.62 1.11 -8.88
N THR A 186 -5.53 0.81 -9.59
CA THR A 186 -4.21 0.59 -8.99
C THR A 186 -3.77 1.83 -8.24
N GLN A 187 -3.41 1.66 -6.97
CA GLN A 187 -3.00 2.78 -6.13
C GLN A 187 -1.51 3.08 -6.30
N VAL A 188 -1.18 4.37 -6.37
CA VAL A 188 0.19 4.87 -6.26
C VAL A 188 0.34 5.56 -4.90
N GLN A 189 1.15 4.99 -4.02
CA GLN A 189 1.43 5.57 -2.71
C GLN A 189 2.80 6.26 -2.73
N VAL A 190 2.80 7.58 -2.53
CA VAL A 190 4.03 8.38 -2.48
C VAL A 190 4.49 8.50 -1.03
N MET A 191 5.78 8.28 -0.78
CA MET A 191 6.42 8.42 0.52
C MET A 191 7.76 9.12 0.40
N SER A 192 8.16 9.79 1.48
CA SER A 192 9.50 10.39 1.61
C SER A 192 10.36 9.52 2.51
N GLU A 193 11.66 9.50 2.26
CA GLU A 193 12.63 8.81 3.12
C GLU A 193 12.43 9.17 4.60
N GLY A 194 12.32 8.14 5.44
CA GLY A 194 12.03 8.23 6.88
C GLY A 194 10.55 8.26 7.24
N ASN A 195 9.64 8.33 6.27
CA ASN A 195 8.18 8.30 6.45
C ASN A 195 7.54 7.17 5.64
N GLU A 196 8.21 6.02 5.55
CA GLU A 196 7.72 4.86 4.80
C GLU A 196 6.60 4.14 5.57
N SER A 197 5.60 3.68 4.83
CA SER A 197 4.49 2.92 5.40
C SER A 197 4.94 1.52 5.84
N PRO A 198 4.25 0.89 6.81
CA PRO A 198 4.56 -0.47 7.24
C PRO A 198 4.50 -1.48 6.08
N LEU A 199 3.51 -1.32 5.20
CA LEU A 199 3.29 -2.16 4.03
C LEU A 199 4.41 -2.05 3.00
N PHE A 200 5.06 -0.90 2.88
CA PHE A 200 6.25 -0.77 2.04
C PHE A 200 7.44 -1.50 2.66
N LYS A 201 7.65 -1.32 3.96
CA LYS A 201 8.80 -1.88 4.70
C LYS A 201 8.82 -3.41 4.68
N GLN A 202 7.66 -4.05 4.53
CA GLN A 202 7.56 -5.51 4.50
C GLN A 202 8.33 -6.18 3.35
N PHE A 203 8.56 -5.46 2.25
CA PHE A 203 9.31 -5.97 1.09
C PHE A 203 10.83 -5.88 1.27
N PHE A 204 11.29 -5.36 2.41
CA PHE A 204 12.70 -5.17 2.69
C PHE A 204 13.11 -6.03 3.89
N GLY A 205 14.17 -6.82 3.71
CA GLY A 205 14.74 -7.62 4.77
C GLY A 205 15.39 -6.74 5.85
N ASN A 206 15.11 -7.05 7.12
CA ASN A 206 15.72 -6.42 8.29
C ASN A 206 15.58 -4.87 8.30
N TRP A 207 14.36 -4.37 8.09
CA TRP A 207 14.07 -2.94 8.23
C TRP A 207 14.16 -2.50 9.70
N VAL A 208 15.34 -2.02 10.11
CA VAL A 208 15.61 -1.40 11.42
C VAL A 208 15.48 0.12 11.34
#